data_AF-A0AAJ5PA29-F1
#
_entry.id   AF-A0AAJ5PA29-F1
#
_cell.length_a   1.000
_cell.length_b   1.000
_cell.length_c   1.000
_cell.angle_alpha   90.00
_cell.angle_beta   90.00
_cell.angle_gamma   90.00
#
_symmetry.space_group_name_H-M   'P 1'
#
loop_
_entity.id
_entity.type
_entity.pdbx_description
1 polymer ?
#
loop_
_entity_poly.entity_id
_entity_poly.type
_entity_poly.pdbx_seq_one_letter_code
_entity_poly.pdbx_strand_id
1 'polypeptide(L)'
;MKKETFTEKLIKRTYGISGPLDEYKRREADRIGNQVFIILFYLMIFGNLIPLLLAYKYPQEVALIYPPLILVIALITAGYVTYQMKKTGITAIDPDMLSEKESKQLHYPGLKAGSIYGTVIFFIIPLIDTLTSENPNFISSLLNTKHIFKTILGAFFFGVMIHIVDSLRIARAKKDQD
;
A
#
# COMPACT_ATOMS: atom_id res chain seq x y z
N MET A 1 -20.53 18.93 10.15
CA MET A 1 -19.32 18.62 9.32
C MET A 1 -19.76 18.16 7.95
N LYS A 2 -19.14 18.67 6.89
CA LYS A 2 -19.37 18.21 5.51
C LYS A 2 -18.90 16.76 5.40
N LYS A 3 -19.70 15.89 4.78
CA LYS A 3 -19.37 14.46 4.64
C LYS A 3 -18.26 14.30 3.60
N GLU A 4 -17.16 13.66 3.98
CA GLU A 4 -16.07 13.35 3.05
C GLU A 4 -16.56 12.43 1.91
N THR A 5 -16.15 12.77 0.70
CA THR A 5 -16.33 11.99 -0.52
C THR A 5 -15.42 10.74 -0.51
N PHE A 6 -15.73 9.78 -1.37
CA PHE A 6 -14.89 8.59 -1.53
C PHE A 6 -13.46 8.94 -1.97
N THR A 7 -13.32 9.91 -2.87
CA THR A 7 -12.03 10.39 -3.38
C THR A 7 -11.16 10.99 -2.28
N GLU A 8 -11.73 11.83 -1.41
CA GLU A 8 -11.00 12.43 -0.28
C GLU A 8 -10.48 11.35 0.68
N LYS A 9 -11.28 10.32 0.96
CA LYS A 9 -10.84 9.18 1.78
C LYS A 9 -9.71 8.38 1.13
N LEU A 10 -9.78 8.19 -0.19
CA LEU A 10 -8.75 7.50 -0.93
C LEU A 10 -7.44 8.28 -0.89
N ILE A 11 -7.48 9.59 -1.14
CA ILE A 11 -6.31 10.48 -1.05
C ILE A 11 -5.72 10.41 0.36
N LYS A 12 -6.52 10.62 1.40
CA LYS A 12 -6.05 10.56 2.79
C LYS A 12 -5.37 9.24 3.12
N ARG A 13 -5.94 8.12 2.67
CA ARG A 13 -5.37 6.79 2.90
C ARG A 13 -4.08 6.56 2.13
N THR A 14 -4.02 6.97 0.85
CA THR A 14 -2.83 6.82 0.00
C THR A 14 -1.67 7.66 0.49
N TYR A 15 -1.93 8.91 0.88
CA TYR A 15 -0.91 9.84 1.38
C TYR A 15 -0.76 9.80 2.91
N GLY A 16 -1.37 8.85 3.61
CA GLY A 16 -1.24 8.72 5.07
C GLY A 16 -1.58 9.99 5.86
N ILE A 17 -2.53 10.81 5.36
CA ILE A 17 -2.97 12.06 5.95
C ILE A 17 -3.99 11.76 7.05
N SER A 18 -3.76 12.30 8.24
CA SER A 18 -4.67 12.23 9.39
C SER A 18 -5.47 13.52 9.53
N GLY A 19 -6.72 13.41 9.99
CA GLY A 19 -7.63 14.56 10.19
C GLY A 19 -8.24 15.08 8.88
N PRO A 20 -8.85 16.27 8.87
CA PRO A 20 -9.48 16.82 7.67
C PRO A 20 -8.45 17.05 6.57
N LEU A 21 -8.86 16.76 5.32
CA LEU A 21 -8.10 17.14 4.14
C LEU A 21 -8.33 18.63 3.88
N ASP A 22 -7.57 19.47 4.57
CA ASP A 22 -7.58 20.90 4.35
C ASP A 22 -6.97 21.28 2.99
N GLU A 23 -7.12 22.55 2.63
CA GLU A 23 -6.68 23.10 1.36
C GLU A 23 -5.15 23.00 1.18
N TYR A 24 -4.36 23.13 2.25
CA TYR A 24 -2.91 23.00 2.20
C TYR A 24 -2.48 21.55 1.94
N LYS A 25 -2.98 20.61 2.74
CA LYS A 25 -2.72 19.17 2.60
C LYS A 25 -3.15 18.65 1.23
N ARG A 26 -4.28 19.15 0.71
CA ARG A 26 -4.76 18.79 -0.63
C ARG A 26 -3.82 19.29 -1.72
N ARG A 27 -3.46 20.58 -1.72
CA ARG A 27 -2.53 21.13 -2.72
C ARG A 27 -1.19 20.43 -2.69
N GLU A 28 -0.69 20.08 -1.52
CA GLU A 28 0.60 19.42 -1.39
C GLU A 28 0.55 17.96 -1.85
N ALA A 29 -0.51 17.23 -1.51
CA ALA A 29 -0.74 15.89 -2.03
C ALA A 29 -0.88 15.90 -3.57
N ASP A 30 -1.63 16.86 -4.11
CA ASP A 30 -1.79 17.03 -5.56
C ASP A 30 -0.46 17.41 -6.24
N ARG A 31 0.36 18.27 -5.62
CA ARG A 31 1.69 18.66 -6.11
C ARG A 31 2.63 17.46 -6.20
N ILE A 32 2.79 16.72 -5.10
CA ILE A 32 3.64 15.53 -5.02
C ILE A 32 3.13 14.48 -6.01
N GLY A 33 1.83 14.22 -5.98
CA GLY A 33 1.17 13.26 -6.85
C GLY A 33 1.36 13.56 -8.32
N ASN A 34 1.15 14.81 -8.74
CA ASN A 34 1.27 15.20 -10.14
C ASN A 34 2.74 15.14 -10.62
N GLN A 35 3.71 15.50 -9.78
CA GLN A 35 5.12 15.37 -10.13
C GLN A 35 5.50 13.92 -10.41
N VAL A 36 5.09 13.01 -9.52
CA VAL A 36 5.31 11.57 -9.69
C VAL A 36 4.54 11.01 -10.88
N PHE A 37 3.28 11.44 -11.04
CA PHE A 37 2.42 11.01 -12.13
C PHE A 37 3.04 11.33 -13.50
N ILE A 38 3.56 12.54 -13.71
CA ILE A 38 4.17 12.92 -14.99
C ILE A 38 5.35 11.99 -15.33
N ILE A 39 6.21 11.71 -14.36
CA ILE A 39 7.38 10.82 -14.55
C ILE A 39 6.90 9.40 -14.87
N LEU A 40 6.01 8.85 -14.05
CA LEU A 40 5.48 7.50 -14.26
C LEU A 40 4.68 7.39 -15.56
N PHE A 41 3.96 8.43 -15.96
CA PHE A 41 3.17 8.44 -17.18
C PHE A 41 4.05 8.21 -18.41
N TYR A 42 5.12 9.00 -18.56
CA TYR A 42 6.05 8.82 -19.67
C TYR A 42 6.86 7.53 -19.54
N LEU A 43 7.27 7.16 -18.33
CA LEU A 43 7.94 5.88 -18.09
C LEU A 43 7.05 4.70 -18.49
N MET A 44 5.75 4.75 -18.22
CA MET A 44 4.83 3.68 -18.61
C MET A 44 4.65 3.65 -20.13
N ILE A 45 4.47 4.80 -20.80
CA ILE A 45 4.30 4.81 -22.26
C ILE A 45 5.55 4.25 -22.96
N PHE A 46 6.74 4.77 -22.64
CA PHE A 46 7.96 4.40 -23.35
C PHE A 46 8.63 3.14 -22.79
N GLY A 47 8.56 2.94 -21.48
CA GLY A 47 9.15 1.79 -20.80
C GLY A 47 8.42 0.47 -21.07
N ASN A 48 7.12 0.50 -21.37
CA ASN A 48 6.39 -0.72 -21.76
C ASN A 48 6.59 -1.10 -23.24
N LEU A 49 7.00 -0.17 -24.11
CA LEU A 49 7.18 -0.44 -25.54
C LEU A 49 8.34 -1.42 -25.80
N ILE A 50 9.43 -1.30 -25.04
CA ILE A 50 10.61 -2.17 -25.17
C ILE A 50 10.29 -3.64 -24.85
N PRO A 51 9.70 -3.97 -23.68
CA PRO A 51 9.25 -5.32 -23.36
C PRO A 51 8.26 -5.88 -24.37
N LEU A 52 7.34 -5.05 -24.87
CA LEU A 52 6.35 -5.47 -25.86
C LEU A 52 7.02 -6.00 -27.14
N LEU A 53 8.06 -5.29 -27.62
CA LEU A 53 8.82 -5.71 -28.80
C LEU A 53 9.74 -6.90 -28.49
N LEU A 54 10.40 -6.92 -27.33
CA LEU A 54 11.31 -7.99 -26.94
C LEU A 54 10.59 -9.30 -26.64
N ALA A 55 9.34 -9.27 -26.19
CA ALA A 55 8.57 -10.46 -25.87
C ALA A 55 8.39 -11.41 -27.07
N TYR A 56 8.40 -10.88 -28.30
CA TYR A 56 8.34 -11.70 -29.51
C TYR A 56 9.59 -12.57 -29.72
N LYS A 57 10.75 -12.11 -29.26
CA LYS A 57 12.05 -12.78 -29.49
C LYS A 57 12.61 -13.44 -28.22
N TYR A 58 12.35 -12.86 -27.06
CA TYR A 58 12.87 -13.29 -25.75
C TYR A 58 11.76 -13.32 -24.69
N PRO A 59 10.70 -14.12 -24.88
CA PRO A 59 9.53 -14.11 -23.99
C PRO A 59 9.86 -14.49 -22.54
N GLN A 60 10.76 -15.45 -22.34
CA GLN A 60 11.16 -15.92 -21.00
C GLN A 60 11.95 -14.85 -20.24
N GLU A 61 12.90 -14.18 -20.90
CA GLU A 61 13.71 -13.12 -20.28
C GLU A 61 12.84 -11.92 -19.91
N VAL A 62 11.92 -11.52 -20.79
CA VAL A 62 10.98 -10.44 -20.51
C VAL A 62 10.10 -10.79 -19.31
N ALA A 63 9.55 -12.00 -19.24
CA ALA A 63 8.72 -12.44 -18.12
C ALA A 63 9.51 -12.46 -16.79
N LEU A 64 10.81 -12.77 -16.83
CA LEU A 64 11.65 -12.83 -15.64
C LEU A 64 12.14 -11.45 -15.18
N ILE A 65 12.56 -10.58 -16.11
CA ILE A 65 13.27 -9.33 -15.82
C ILE A 65 12.29 -8.16 -15.67
N TYR A 66 11.27 -8.10 -16.52
CA TYR A 66 10.42 -6.92 -16.60
C TYR A 66 9.53 -6.70 -15.36
N PRO A 67 8.83 -7.72 -14.82
CA PRO A 67 8.01 -7.51 -13.62
C PRO A 67 8.83 -7.06 -12.38
N PRO A 68 10.01 -7.65 -12.07
CA PRO A 68 10.86 -7.15 -11.00
C PRO A 68 11.36 -5.71 -11.24
N LEU A 69 11.69 -5.34 -12.48
CA LEU A 69 12.11 -3.99 -12.81
C LEU A 69 11.01 -2.96 -12.51
N ILE A 70 9.77 -3.23 -12.94
CA ILE A 70 8.62 -2.36 -12.65
C ILE A 70 8.36 -2.29 -11.14
N LEU A 71 8.51 -3.40 -10.42
CA LEU A 71 8.39 -3.41 -8.96
C LEU A 71 9.43 -2.49 -8.30
N VAL A 72 10.70 -2.55 -8.71
CA VAL A 72 11.77 -1.68 -8.17
C VAL A 72 11.44 -0.21 -8.42
N ILE A 73 10.99 0.15 -9.62
CA ILE A 73 10.58 1.53 -9.96
C ILE A 73 9.41 1.98 -9.08
N ALA A 74 8.42 1.11 -8.87
CA ALA A 74 7.29 1.39 -8.00
C ALA A 74 7.74 1.61 -6.54
N LEU A 75 8.68 0.80 -6.04
CA LEU A 75 9.22 0.94 -4.68
C LEU A 75 10.02 2.23 -4.50
N ILE A 76 10.88 2.58 -5.45
CA ILE A 76 11.62 3.85 -5.45
C ILE A 76 10.63 5.02 -5.42
N THR A 77 9.59 4.95 -6.25
CA THR A 77 8.57 5.99 -6.35
C THR A 77 7.78 6.11 -5.05
N ALA A 78 7.34 4.99 -4.46
CA ALA A 78 6.65 4.98 -3.17
C ALA A 78 7.54 5.54 -2.05
N GLY A 79 8.84 5.22 -2.06
CA GLY A 79 9.83 5.78 -1.15
C GLY A 79 9.97 7.29 -1.30
N TYR A 80 10.07 7.79 -2.53
CA TYR A 80 10.12 9.23 -2.81
C TYR A 80 8.85 9.96 -2.34
N VAL A 81 7.66 9.44 -2.68
CA VAL A 81 6.38 10.01 -2.24
C VAL A 81 6.30 10.05 -0.72
N THR A 82 6.65 8.95 -0.05
CA THR A 82 6.67 8.87 1.42
C THR A 82 7.65 9.88 2.04
N TYR A 83 8.82 10.03 1.44
CA TYR A 83 9.82 11.02 1.88
C TYR A 83 9.28 12.45 1.74
N GLN A 84 8.72 12.80 0.59
CA GLN A 84 8.19 14.14 0.34
C GLN A 84 7.01 14.46 1.25
N MET A 85 6.11 13.51 1.48
CA MET A 85 5.01 13.64 2.42
C MET A 85 5.47 13.91 3.85
N LYS A 86 6.53 13.22 4.32
CA LYS A 86 7.10 13.48 5.64
C LYS A 86 7.76 14.84 5.71
N LYS A 87 8.49 15.22 4.67
CA LYS A 87 9.18 16.52 4.57
C LYS A 87 8.21 17.71 4.61
N THR A 88 7.02 17.56 4.04
CA THR A 88 6.02 18.64 3.97
C THR A 88 5.11 18.70 5.21
N GLY A 89 5.23 17.74 6.11
CA GLY A 89 4.48 17.68 7.37
C GLY A 89 3.01 17.26 7.20
N ILE A 90 2.53 16.97 5.98
CA ILE A 90 1.12 16.64 5.74
C ILE A 90 0.67 15.31 6.39
N THR A 91 1.63 14.48 6.80
CA THR A 91 1.41 13.24 7.54
C THR A 91 1.46 13.39 9.06
N ALA A 92 1.66 14.61 9.57
CA ALA A 92 1.64 14.87 11.00
C ALA A 92 0.26 14.53 11.59
N ILE A 93 0.26 13.88 12.75
CA ILE A 93 -0.96 13.53 13.46
C ILE A 93 -1.25 14.67 14.41
N ASP A 94 -2.36 15.38 14.18
CA ASP A 94 -2.92 16.35 15.12
C ASP A 94 -4.11 15.67 15.83
N PRO A 95 -3.96 15.28 17.11
CA PRO A 95 -5.00 14.58 17.87
C PRO A 95 -6.32 15.34 17.95
N ASP A 96 -6.26 16.68 18.00
CA ASP A 96 -7.43 17.54 18.15
C ASP A 96 -8.22 17.68 16.83
N MET A 97 -7.56 17.39 15.71
CA MET A 97 -8.19 17.38 14.38
C MET A 97 -8.60 15.98 13.90
N LEU A 98 -8.43 14.92 14.69
CA LEU A 98 -8.89 13.58 14.34
C LEU A 98 -10.41 13.47 14.52
N SER A 99 -11.11 12.88 13.55
CA SER A 99 -12.50 12.48 13.78
C SER A 99 -12.58 11.35 14.81
N GLU A 100 -13.72 11.21 15.50
CA GLU A 100 -13.95 10.14 16.48
C GLU A 100 -13.71 8.73 15.88
N LYS A 101 -14.01 8.57 14.59
CA LYS A 101 -13.76 7.33 13.83
C LYS A 101 -12.28 7.08 13.59
N GLU A 102 -11.53 8.11 13.23
CA GLU A 102 -10.08 8.00 13.01
C GLU A 102 -9.35 7.75 14.32
N SER A 103 -9.73 8.44 15.40
CA SER A 103 -9.21 8.21 16.74
C SER A 103 -9.44 6.78 17.24
N LYS A 104 -10.64 6.22 17.02
CA LYS A 104 -10.92 4.79 17.32
C LYS A 104 -10.15 3.83 16.40
N GLN A 105 -9.97 4.18 15.13
CA GLN A 105 -9.20 3.36 14.18
C GLN A 105 -7.70 3.32 14.54
N LEU A 106 -7.18 4.37 15.17
CA LEU A 106 -5.82 4.43 15.70
C LEU A 106 -5.61 3.54 16.94
N HIS A 107 -6.67 3.09 17.63
CA HIS A 107 -6.54 2.19 18.79
C HIS A 107 -6.26 0.73 18.42
N TYR A 108 -6.76 0.25 17.26
CA TYR A 108 -6.55 -1.14 16.81
C TYR A 108 -6.09 -1.25 15.34
N PRO A 109 -5.03 -0.52 14.92
CA PRO A 109 -4.58 -0.53 13.52
C PRO A 109 -4.10 -1.91 13.07
N GLY A 110 -3.46 -2.65 13.97
CA GLY A 110 -2.94 -3.99 13.68
C GLY A 110 -4.01 -5.04 13.39
N LEU A 111 -5.11 -5.02 14.13
CA LEU A 111 -6.19 -6.00 13.93
C LEU A 111 -6.84 -5.83 12.54
N LYS A 112 -7.08 -4.57 12.16
CA LYS A 112 -7.62 -4.23 10.84
C LYS A 112 -6.64 -4.56 9.72
N ALA A 113 -5.37 -4.21 9.88
CA ALA A 113 -4.34 -4.47 8.88
C ALA A 113 -4.06 -5.98 8.71
N GLY A 114 -3.95 -6.71 9.82
CA GLY A 114 -3.79 -8.16 9.83
C GLY A 114 -4.97 -8.89 9.18
N SER A 115 -6.21 -8.47 9.46
CA SER A 115 -7.39 -9.03 8.82
C SER A 115 -7.41 -8.81 7.30
N ILE A 116 -7.13 -7.59 6.83
CA ILE A 116 -7.07 -7.29 5.39
C ILE A 116 -5.95 -8.11 4.71
N TYR A 117 -4.76 -8.12 5.29
CA TYR A 117 -3.62 -8.89 4.79
C TYR A 117 -3.95 -10.37 4.71
N GLY A 118 -4.50 -10.94 5.79
CA GLY A 118 -4.89 -12.34 5.87
C GLY A 118 -5.89 -12.70 4.79
N THR A 119 -6.96 -11.91 4.61
CA THR A 119 -7.95 -12.14 3.55
C THR A 119 -7.32 -12.08 2.15
N VAL A 120 -6.47 -11.08 1.87
CA VAL A 120 -5.85 -10.94 0.55
C VAL A 120 -4.91 -12.13 0.25
N ILE A 121 -4.02 -12.46 1.19
CA ILE A 121 -3.05 -13.56 1.02
C ILE A 121 -3.74 -14.92 0.94
N PHE A 122 -4.85 -15.09 1.67
CA PHE A 122 -5.64 -16.32 1.63
C PHE A 122 -6.06 -16.71 0.21
N PHE A 123 -6.44 -15.74 -0.63
CA PHE A 123 -6.88 -15.97 -2.00
C PHE A 123 -5.75 -15.84 -3.04
N ILE A 124 -4.82 -14.90 -2.86
CA ILE A 124 -3.75 -14.66 -3.84
C ILE A 124 -2.77 -15.82 -3.94
N ILE A 125 -2.35 -16.41 -2.81
CA ILE A 125 -1.34 -17.48 -2.85
C ILE A 125 -1.87 -18.74 -3.57
N PRO A 126 -3.09 -19.25 -3.28
CA PRO A 126 -3.67 -20.35 -4.02
C PRO A 126 -3.93 -20.03 -5.49
N LEU A 127 -4.24 -18.77 -5.82
CA LEU A 127 -4.39 -18.33 -7.20
C LEU A 127 -3.05 -18.43 -7.94
N ILE A 128 -1.96 -17.93 -7.34
CA ILE A 128 -0.60 -18.06 -7.90
C ILE A 128 -0.24 -19.53 -8.06
N ASP A 129 -0.43 -20.34 -7.01
CA ASP A 129 -0.13 -21.77 -7.01
C ASP A 129 -0.89 -22.50 -8.12
N THR A 130 -2.16 -22.15 -8.34
CA THR A 130 -2.96 -22.68 -9.45
C THR A 130 -2.43 -22.25 -10.82
N LEU A 131 -1.96 -21.02 -10.97
CA LEU A 131 -1.42 -20.51 -12.23
C LEU A 131 -0.03 -21.06 -12.55
N THR A 132 0.73 -21.50 -11.54
CA THR A 132 2.12 -21.98 -11.70
C THR A 132 2.26 -23.49 -11.62
N SER A 133 1.25 -24.22 -11.15
CA SER A 133 1.31 -25.67 -10.98
C SER A 133 0.96 -26.43 -12.25
N GLU A 134 1.63 -27.56 -12.47
CA GLU A 134 1.32 -28.50 -13.57
C GLU A 134 -0.08 -29.12 -13.45
N ASN A 135 -0.62 -29.23 -12.23
CA ASN A 135 -1.99 -29.66 -11.95
C ASN A 135 -2.77 -28.55 -11.23
N PRO A 136 -3.42 -27.64 -11.97
CA PRO A 136 -4.09 -26.48 -11.39
C PRO A 136 -5.37 -26.89 -10.65
N ASN A 137 -5.37 -26.83 -9.32
CA ASN A 137 -6.60 -26.95 -8.52
C ASN A 137 -6.66 -25.93 -7.38
N PHE A 138 -7.35 -24.83 -7.68
CA PHE A 138 -7.53 -23.71 -6.76
C PHE A 138 -8.19 -24.11 -5.44
N ILE A 139 -9.23 -24.94 -5.47
CA ILE A 139 -9.97 -25.32 -4.28
C ILE A 139 -9.09 -26.17 -3.34
N SER A 140 -8.31 -27.09 -3.89
CA SER A 140 -7.39 -27.91 -3.12
C SER A 140 -6.24 -27.10 -2.49
N SER A 141 -5.71 -26.11 -3.22
CA SER A 141 -4.67 -25.21 -2.69
C SER A 141 -5.23 -24.24 -1.63
N LEU A 142 -6.44 -23.72 -1.84
CA LEU A 142 -7.14 -22.83 -0.92
C LEU A 142 -7.48 -23.51 0.42
N LEU A 143 -7.97 -24.75 0.37
CA LEU A 143 -8.37 -25.51 1.55
C LEU A 143 -7.22 -26.33 2.16
N ASN A 144 -5.98 -26.12 1.70
CA ASN A 144 -4.82 -26.79 2.25
C ASN A 144 -4.55 -26.33 3.70
N THR A 145 -4.56 -27.27 4.65
CA THR A 145 -4.35 -26.99 6.08
C THR A 145 -3.06 -26.21 6.36
N LYS A 146 -1.98 -26.47 5.61
CA LYS A 146 -0.71 -25.73 5.74
C LYS A 146 -0.84 -24.30 5.26
N HIS A 147 -1.58 -24.06 4.17
CA HIS A 147 -1.84 -22.71 3.65
C HIS A 147 -2.70 -21.90 4.63
N ILE A 148 -3.77 -22.50 5.15
CA ILE A 148 -4.65 -21.87 6.16
C ILE A 148 -3.81 -21.45 7.38
N PHE A 149 -3.01 -22.37 7.93
CA PHE A 149 -2.19 -22.09 9.10
C PHE A 149 -1.14 -20.99 8.84
N LYS A 150 -0.42 -21.06 7.71
CA LYS A 150 0.56 -20.02 7.31
C LYS A 150 -0.09 -18.66 7.13
N THR A 151 -1.30 -18.62 6.57
CA THR A 151 -2.03 -17.37 6.34
C THR A 151 -2.46 -16.74 7.67
N ILE A 152 -2.98 -17.53 8.60
CA ILE A 152 -3.35 -17.05 9.96
C ILE A 152 -2.11 -16.51 10.67
N LEU A 153 -1.00 -17.26 10.64
CA LEU A 153 0.24 -16.85 11.28
C LEU A 153 0.80 -15.56 10.66
N GLY A 154 0.80 -15.47 9.32
CA GLY A 154 1.24 -14.28 8.60
C GLY A 154 0.37 -13.05 8.88
N ALA A 155 -0.95 -13.23 8.93
CA ALA A 155 -1.90 -12.17 9.28
C ALA A 155 -1.68 -11.65 10.71
N PHE A 156 -1.41 -12.54 11.65
CA PHE A 156 -1.10 -12.18 13.02
C PHE A 156 0.19 -11.35 13.12
N PHE A 157 1.30 -11.85 12.58
CA PHE A 157 2.58 -11.12 12.61
C PHE A 157 2.52 -9.79 11.88
N PHE A 158 1.88 -9.75 10.72
CA PHE A 158 1.69 -8.51 9.97
C PHE A 158 0.86 -7.50 10.77
N GLY A 159 -0.23 -7.95 11.39
CA GLY A 159 -1.05 -7.13 12.29
C GLY A 159 -0.25 -6.55 13.45
N VAL A 160 0.55 -7.39 14.14
CA VAL A 160 1.44 -6.93 15.23
C VAL A 160 2.44 -5.90 14.73
N MET A 161 3.09 -6.14 13.59
CA MET A 161 4.06 -5.22 13.01
C MET A 161 3.45 -3.84 12.74
N ILE A 162 2.30 -3.80 12.09
CA ILE A 162 1.58 -2.54 11.80
C ILE A 162 1.16 -1.84 13.10
N HIS A 163 0.69 -2.61 14.09
CA HIS A 163 0.33 -2.03 15.39
C HIS A 163 1.52 -1.32 16.04
N ILE A 164 2.71 -1.92 16.02
CA ILE A 164 3.94 -1.33 16.56
C ILE A 164 4.29 -0.04 15.80
N VAL A 165 4.30 -0.07 14.46
CA VAL A 165 4.66 1.08 13.63
C VAL A 165 3.72 2.26 13.89
N ASP A 166 2.42 2.04 13.91
CA ASP A 166 1.45 3.12 14.14
C ASP A 166 1.50 3.63 15.59
N SER A 167 1.70 2.75 16.57
CA SER A 167 1.87 3.16 17.98
C SER A 167 3.10 4.06 18.16
N LEU A 168 4.21 3.75 17.49
CA LEU A 168 5.41 4.59 17.51
C LEU A 168 5.18 5.94 16.82
N ARG A 169 4.40 6.00 15.74
CA ARG A 169 4.03 7.27 15.08
C ARG A 169 3.18 8.14 15.98
N ILE A 170 2.21 7.55 16.68
CA ILE A 170 1.34 8.26 17.63
C ILE A 170 2.15 8.78 18.82
N ALA A 171 3.04 7.96 19.39
CA ALA A 171 3.87 8.35 20.52
C ALA A 171 4.81 9.52 20.18
N ARG A 172 5.38 9.54 18.96
CA ARG A 172 6.19 10.66 18.47
C ARG A 172 5.37 11.94 18.32
N ALA A 173 4.18 11.84 17.73
CA ALA A 173 3.30 12.99 17.56
C ALA A 173 2.91 13.64 18.89
N LYS A 174 2.67 12.85 19.96
CA LYS A 174 2.41 13.39 21.30
C LYS A 174 3.61 14.12 21.89
N LYS A 175 4.82 13.56 21.73
CA LYS A 175 6.05 14.15 22.26
C LYS A 175 6.42 15.49 21.59
N ASP A 176 6.05 15.67 20.32
CA ASP A 176 6.31 16.91 19.59
C ASP A 176 5.30 18.04 19.94
N GLN A 177 4.25 17.75 20.73
CA GLN A 177 3.27 18.72 21.21
C GLN A 177 3.55 19.25 22.63
N ASP A 178 4.41 18.58 23.39
CA ASP A 178 4.86 18.96 24.75
C ASP A 178 6.15 19.81 24.70
#